data_AF-A0A3C1P1I8-F1
#
_entry.id   AF-A0A3C1P1I8-F1
#
_cell.length_a   1.000
_cell.length_b   1.000
_cell.length_c   1.000
_cell.angle_alpha   90.00
_cell.angle_beta   90.00
_cell.angle_gamma   90.00
#
_symmetry.space_group_name_H-M   'P 1'
#
loop_
_entity.id
_entity.type
_entity.pdbx_description
1 polymer ?
#
loop_
_entity_poly.entity_id
_entity_poly.type
_entity_poly.pdbx_seq_one_letter_code
_entity_poly.pdbx_strand_id
1 'polypeptide(L)'
;IREDLEEQGVIFLDTDTGLREHEDLFREYFGTVIPVGDNKFAALNTAVWSGGSFIYVPKGVKVEIPLQAYFRINTENMGQFERTLMIIDEDAYVHYVEGCTAPIYSTDSLHSAVVEIVVKRGGRCRYTTIQNWSTNVYNLVTKRAVAHEGATMEWVDGNLGSKVTMKYP
;
A
#
# COMPACT_ATOMS: atom_id res chain seq x y z
N ILE A 1 -13.35 4.62 11.12
CA ILE A 1 -12.42 5.64 10.56
C ILE A 1 -12.50 6.86 11.46
N ARG A 2 -11.51 7.74 11.41
CA ARG A 2 -11.50 8.96 12.21
C ARG A 2 -12.44 9.96 11.53
N GLU A 3 -13.52 10.38 12.19
CA GLU A 3 -14.54 11.30 11.63
C GLU A 3 -13.90 12.59 11.08
N ASP A 4 -12.81 13.04 11.70
CA ASP A 4 -11.99 14.18 11.29
C ASP A 4 -11.33 14.05 9.91
N LEU A 5 -11.06 12.82 9.45
CA LEU A 5 -10.52 12.57 8.11
C LEU A 5 -11.62 12.57 7.05
N GLU A 6 -12.77 11.99 7.38
CA GLU A 6 -13.94 11.97 6.49
C GLU A 6 -14.48 13.38 6.26
N GLU A 7 -14.49 14.23 7.30
CA GLU A 7 -14.86 15.66 7.19
C GLU A 7 -13.95 16.43 6.22
N GLN A 8 -12.69 16.01 6.07
CA GLN A 8 -11.73 16.60 5.13
C GLN A 8 -11.84 15.98 3.72
N GLY A 9 -12.74 15.01 3.52
CA GLY A 9 -12.91 14.27 2.27
C GLY A 9 -11.83 13.22 2.02
N VAL A 10 -11.00 12.89 3.02
CA VAL A 10 -9.99 11.83 2.91
C VAL A 10 -10.70 10.48 2.89
N ILE A 11 -10.38 9.66 1.89
CA ILE A 11 -10.83 8.27 1.83
C ILE A 11 -9.71 7.41 2.37
N PHE A 12 -10.00 6.60 3.40
CA PHE A 12 -9.09 5.60 3.92
C PHE A 12 -9.85 4.32 4.26
N LEU A 13 -9.83 3.38 3.31
CA LEU A 13 -10.60 2.13 3.35
C LEU A 13 -9.68 0.93 3.08
N ASP A 14 -10.19 -0.29 3.30
CA ASP A 14 -9.59 -1.45 2.67
C ASP A 14 -9.83 -1.43 1.15
N THR A 15 -8.94 -2.08 0.40
CA THR A 15 -8.96 -2.04 -1.08
C THR A 15 -10.27 -2.58 -1.66
N ASP A 16 -10.87 -3.60 -1.06
CA ASP A 16 -12.09 -4.23 -1.55
C ASP A 16 -13.33 -3.34 -1.33
N THR A 17 -13.38 -2.61 -0.23
CA THR A 17 -14.39 -1.56 0.01
C THR A 17 -14.16 -0.35 -0.89
N GLY A 18 -12.91 0.09 -1.05
CA GLY A 18 -12.56 1.17 -1.98
C GLY A 18 -13.02 0.88 -3.41
N LEU A 19 -12.83 -0.35 -3.90
CA LEU A 19 -13.29 -0.75 -5.23
C LEU A 19 -14.81 -0.68 -5.37
N ARG A 20 -15.55 -1.06 -4.33
CA ARG A 20 -17.03 -1.09 -4.33
C ARG A 20 -17.65 0.30 -4.23
N GLU A 21 -17.06 1.18 -3.43
CA GLU A 21 -17.63 2.49 -3.10
C GLU A 21 -17.09 3.64 -3.97
N HIS A 22 -15.89 3.47 -4.54
CA HIS A 22 -15.19 4.48 -5.35
C HIS A 22 -14.70 3.88 -6.68
N GLU A 23 -15.61 3.22 -7.40
CA GLU A 23 -15.31 2.52 -8.66
C GLU A 23 -14.70 3.45 -9.72
N ASP A 24 -15.09 4.71 -9.76
CA ASP A 24 -14.58 5.72 -10.68
C ASP A 24 -13.09 5.95 -10.49
N LEU A 25 -12.63 6.13 -9.25
CA LEU A 25 -11.22 6.27 -8.91
C LEU A 25 -10.45 4.96 -9.18
N PHE A 26 -11.03 3.81 -8.84
CA PHE A 26 -10.38 2.52 -9.14
C PHE A 26 -10.21 2.31 -10.64
N ARG A 27 -11.24 2.61 -11.43
CA ARG A 27 -11.20 2.48 -12.89
C ARG A 27 -10.16 3.41 -13.51
N GLU A 28 -9.95 4.58 -12.93
CA GLU A 28 -8.95 5.55 -13.41
C GLU A 28 -7.51 5.16 -13.05
N TYR A 29 -7.26 4.66 -11.83
CA TYR A 29 -5.89 4.53 -11.30
C TYR A 29 -5.39 3.09 -11.12
N PHE A 30 -6.27 2.12 -10.89
CA PHE A 30 -5.86 0.76 -10.56
C PHE A 30 -5.08 0.09 -11.69
N GLY A 31 -3.88 -0.41 -11.39
CA GLY A 31 -3.02 -1.08 -12.38
C GLY A 31 -2.38 -0.15 -13.41
N THR A 32 -2.51 1.17 -13.26
CA THR A 32 -1.87 2.14 -14.16
C THR A 32 -0.38 2.30 -13.88
N VAL A 33 0.04 2.11 -12.63
CA VAL A 33 1.44 2.25 -12.21
C VAL A 33 2.12 0.87 -12.24
N ILE A 34 1.43 -0.17 -11.78
CA ILE A 34 1.90 -1.56 -11.81
C ILE A 34 0.84 -2.41 -12.56
N PRO A 35 1.00 -2.55 -13.89
CA PRO A 35 0.09 -3.34 -14.71
C PRO A 35 0.11 -4.83 -14.33
N VAL A 36 -0.96 -5.54 -14.69
CA VAL A 36 -1.12 -6.99 -14.44
C VAL A 36 0.10 -7.80 -14.90
N GLY A 37 0.69 -7.44 -16.04
CA GLY A 37 1.84 -8.14 -16.63
C GLY A 37 3.22 -7.65 -16.18
N ASP A 38 3.31 -6.78 -15.18
CA ASP A 38 4.57 -6.14 -14.77
C ASP A 38 5.66 -7.17 -14.39
N ASN A 39 5.28 -8.15 -13.58
CA ASN A 39 6.11 -9.30 -13.25
C ASN A 39 5.24 -10.47 -12.74
N LYS A 40 5.82 -11.66 -12.60
CA LYS A 40 5.08 -12.87 -12.21
C LYS A 40 4.35 -12.76 -10.86
N PHE A 41 4.89 -12.01 -9.90
CA PHE A 41 4.29 -11.85 -8.57
C PHE A 41 3.24 -10.73 -8.55
N ALA A 42 3.44 -9.66 -9.33
CA ALA A 42 2.41 -8.66 -9.57
C ALA A 42 1.20 -9.25 -10.31
N ALA A 43 1.42 -10.13 -11.29
CA ALA A 43 0.37 -10.86 -11.99
C ALA A 43 -0.43 -11.76 -11.03
N LEU A 44 0.26 -12.53 -10.20
CA LEU A 44 -0.36 -13.36 -9.17
C LEU A 44 -1.18 -12.50 -8.19
N ASN A 45 -0.57 -11.45 -7.62
CA ASN A 45 -1.25 -10.53 -6.72
C ASN A 45 -2.49 -9.92 -7.37
N THR A 46 -2.42 -9.48 -8.63
CA THR A 46 -3.58 -8.91 -9.32
C THR A 46 -4.72 -9.91 -9.51
N ALA A 47 -4.42 -11.21 -9.62
CA ALA A 47 -5.46 -12.23 -9.76
C ALA A 47 -6.09 -12.64 -8.42
N VAL A 48 -5.36 -12.55 -7.32
CA VAL A 48 -5.75 -13.16 -6.03
C VAL A 48 -5.59 -12.22 -4.83
N TRP A 49 -5.56 -10.90 -5.05
CA TRP A 49 -5.39 -9.96 -3.94
C TRP A 49 -6.48 -10.20 -2.89
N SER A 50 -6.12 -9.98 -1.64
CA SER A 50 -7.02 -10.12 -0.52
C SER A 50 -6.65 -9.04 0.49
N GLY A 51 -7.42 -7.95 0.49
CA GLY A 51 -7.14 -6.77 1.29
C GLY A 51 -6.02 -5.88 0.76
N GLY A 52 -5.56 -4.98 1.63
CA GLY A 52 -4.69 -3.85 1.30
C GLY A 52 -5.32 -2.55 1.79
N SER A 53 -4.79 -1.41 1.33
CA SER A 53 -5.37 -0.10 1.64
C SER A 53 -5.71 0.67 0.37
N PHE A 54 -6.87 1.33 0.36
CA PHE A 54 -7.23 2.35 -0.60
C PHE A 54 -7.23 3.71 0.08
N ILE A 55 -6.42 4.64 -0.45
CA ILE A 55 -6.26 5.98 0.10
C ILE A 55 -6.43 7.01 -1.00
N TYR A 56 -7.30 7.98 -0.77
CA TYR A 56 -7.38 9.20 -1.58
C TYR A 56 -7.31 10.42 -0.66
N VAL A 57 -6.41 11.36 -0.98
CA VAL A 57 -6.27 12.62 -0.26
C VAL A 57 -6.64 13.76 -1.20
N PRO A 58 -7.72 14.52 -0.91
CA PRO A 58 -8.20 15.57 -1.80
C PRO A 58 -7.23 16.73 -1.97
N LYS A 59 -7.44 17.49 -3.05
CA LYS A 59 -6.64 18.68 -3.37
C LYS A 59 -6.47 19.63 -2.18
N GLY A 60 -5.22 19.98 -1.90
CA GLY A 60 -4.83 20.92 -0.84
C GLY A 60 -4.98 20.40 0.59
N VAL A 61 -5.52 19.19 0.79
CA VAL A 61 -5.71 18.61 2.13
C VAL A 61 -4.36 18.12 2.65
N LYS A 62 -4.05 18.47 3.90
CA LYS A 62 -2.84 18.03 4.60
C LYS A 62 -3.20 17.18 5.79
N VAL A 63 -2.96 15.88 5.67
CA VAL A 63 -3.19 14.93 6.75
C VAL A 63 -2.04 15.04 7.75
N GLU A 64 -2.24 15.79 8.83
CA GLU A 64 -1.19 16.06 9.83
C GLU A 64 -0.82 14.83 10.67
N ILE A 65 -1.78 13.93 10.89
CA ILE A 65 -1.59 12.75 11.72
C ILE A 65 -1.36 11.55 10.81
N PRO A 66 -0.26 10.79 10.96
CA PRO A 66 0.03 9.67 10.08
C PRO A 66 -1.10 8.64 10.04
N LEU A 67 -1.50 8.25 8.83
CA LEU A 67 -2.43 7.14 8.61
C LEU A 67 -1.69 5.84 8.89
N GLN A 68 -2.28 4.93 9.66
CA GLN A 68 -1.65 3.68 10.06
C GLN A 68 -2.50 2.50 9.62
N ALA A 69 -1.91 1.60 8.85
CA ALA A 69 -2.47 0.28 8.59
C ALA A 69 -1.60 -0.78 9.26
N TYR A 70 -2.23 -1.60 10.10
CA TYR A 70 -1.59 -2.75 10.72
C TYR A 70 -2.18 -4.02 10.13
N PHE A 71 -1.34 -4.77 9.40
CA PHE A 71 -1.72 -6.06 8.87
C PHE A 71 -1.22 -7.15 9.82
N ARG A 72 -2.15 -7.96 10.35
CA ARG A 72 -1.84 -9.04 11.29
C ARG A 72 -2.15 -10.39 10.63
N ILE A 73 -1.13 -11.25 10.52
CA ILE A 73 -1.29 -12.61 9.98
C ILE A 73 -1.98 -13.48 11.03
N ASN A 74 -3.24 -13.82 10.79
CA ASN A 74 -4.06 -14.64 11.70
C ASN A 74 -4.28 -16.08 11.22
N THR A 75 -3.75 -16.49 10.07
CA THR A 75 -4.06 -17.82 9.49
C THR A 75 -2.82 -18.54 8.97
N GLU A 76 -2.57 -19.74 9.47
CA GLU A 76 -1.53 -20.65 8.98
C GLU A 76 -1.78 -21.01 7.50
N ASN A 77 -0.72 -21.01 6.69
CA ASN A 77 -0.70 -21.44 5.28
C ASN A 77 -1.41 -20.55 4.23
N MET A 78 -1.77 -19.29 4.54
CA MET A 78 -2.23 -18.35 3.51
C MET A 78 -1.10 -17.43 3.01
N GLY A 79 -0.90 -17.37 1.70
CA GLY A 79 -0.12 -16.30 1.08
C GLY A 79 -0.82 -14.96 1.28
N GLN A 80 -0.07 -13.93 1.66
CA GLN A 80 -0.59 -12.57 1.84
C GLN A 80 -0.38 -11.78 0.55
N PHE A 81 -1.48 -11.46 -0.11
CA PHE A 81 -1.50 -10.74 -1.39
C PHE A 81 -2.21 -9.40 -1.22
N GLU A 82 -1.54 -8.47 -0.54
CA GLU A 82 -2.10 -7.14 -0.32
C GLU A 82 -1.92 -6.28 -1.56
N ARG A 83 -2.93 -5.48 -1.88
CA ARG A 83 -2.82 -4.49 -2.95
C ARG A 83 -3.22 -3.12 -2.44
N THR A 84 -2.25 -2.23 -2.32
CA THR A 84 -2.45 -0.86 -1.85
C THR A 84 -2.46 0.11 -3.02
N LEU A 85 -3.47 0.97 -3.09
CA LEU A 85 -3.60 2.04 -4.07
C LEU A 85 -3.77 3.38 -3.35
N MET A 86 -2.88 4.32 -3.65
CA MET A 86 -2.88 5.65 -3.03
C MET A 86 -2.88 6.75 -4.09
N ILE A 87 -3.80 7.70 -3.98
CA ILE A 87 -3.90 8.86 -4.85
C ILE A 87 -3.82 10.12 -3.98
N ILE A 88 -2.74 10.87 -4.14
CA ILE A 88 -2.49 12.11 -3.42
C ILE A 88 -2.68 13.24 -4.41
N ASP A 89 -3.79 13.97 -4.28
CA ASP A 89 -4.18 14.99 -5.24
C ASP A 89 -3.29 16.24 -5.16
N GLU A 90 -3.56 17.23 -6.03
CA GLU A 90 -2.71 18.42 -6.16
C GLU A 90 -2.52 19.13 -4.81
N ASP A 91 -1.28 19.51 -4.51
CA ASP A 91 -0.89 20.22 -3.29
C ASP A 91 -1.29 19.51 -1.97
N ALA A 92 -1.67 18.23 -2.03
CA ALA A 92 -2.08 17.44 -0.87
C ALA A 92 -0.88 16.80 -0.15
N TYR A 93 -1.06 16.44 1.12
CA TYR A 93 -0.03 15.77 1.92
C TYR A 93 -0.57 14.60 2.71
N VAL A 94 0.19 13.49 2.71
CA VAL A 94 -0.05 12.35 3.60
C VAL A 94 1.26 11.74 4.10
N HIS A 95 1.24 11.28 5.34
CA HIS A 95 2.18 10.29 5.85
C HIS A 95 1.42 9.00 6.13
N TYR A 96 1.73 7.94 5.39
CA TYR A 96 1.19 6.60 5.60
C TYR A 96 2.25 5.69 6.23
N VAL A 97 1.84 4.93 7.23
CA VAL A 97 2.68 3.97 7.93
C VAL A 97 2.06 2.57 7.80
N GLU A 98 2.80 1.69 7.17
CA GLU A 98 2.50 0.28 7.00
C GLU A 98 3.34 -0.54 8.00
N GLY A 99 2.65 -1.29 8.85
CA GLY A 99 3.28 -2.24 9.77
C GLY A 99 2.82 -3.66 9.48
N CYS A 100 3.77 -4.60 9.40
CA CYS A 100 3.47 -6.03 9.39
C CYS A 100 4.24 -6.72 10.53
N THR A 101 3.52 -7.48 11.35
CA THR A 101 4.12 -8.39 12.34
C THR A 101 3.55 -9.79 12.16
N ALA A 102 4.44 -10.79 12.01
CA ALA A 102 4.06 -12.19 11.91
C ALA A 102 4.45 -12.95 13.18
N PRO A 103 3.55 -13.77 13.76
CA PRO A 103 3.93 -14.82 14.70
C PRO A 103 4.94 -15.80 14.07
N ILE A 104 5.74 -16.46 14.90
CA ILE A 104 6.69 -17.49 14.45
C ILE A 104 5.89 -18.72 14.03
N TYR A 105 5.79 -18.98 12.72
CA TYR A 105 5.15 -20.18 12.17
C TYR A 105 6.18 -21.21 11.71
N SER A 106 5.81 -22.49 11.64
CA SER A 106 6.68 -23.62 11.30
C SER A 106 6.83 -23.89 9.80
N THR A 107 5.99 -23.29 8.95
CA THR A 107 5.95 -23.52 7.48
C THR A 107 6.33 -22.27 6.68
N ASP A 108 7.03 -22.44 5.55
CA ASP A 108 7.39 -21.33 4.65
C ASP A 108 6.13 -20.57 4.20
N SER A 109 6.16 -19.23 4.25
CA SER A 109 5.03 -18.35 3.90
C SER A 109 5.43 -17.32 2.84
N LEU A 110 4.49 -16.93 1.97
CA LEU A 110 4.72 -15.92 0.92
C LEU A 110 3.95 -14.63 1.25
N HIS A 111 4.69 -13.51 1.33
CA HIS A 111 4.14 -12.16 1.33
C HIS A 111 4.46 -11.53 -0.03
N SER A 112 3.43 -11.23 -0.81
CA SER A 112 3.54 -10.67 -2.15
C SER A 112 2.62 -9.46 -2.29
N ALA A 113 3.07 -8.31 -1.77
CA ALA A 113 2.34 -7.06 -1.86
C ALA A 113 2.60 -6.29 -3.16
N VAL A 114 1.58 -5.57 -3.62
CA VAL A 114 1.66 -4.57 -4.69
C VAL A 114 1.24 -3.21 -4.13
N VAL A 115 2.06 -2.19 -4.34
CA VAL A 115 1.77 -0.82 -3.87
C VAL A 115 1.89 0.15 -5.03
N GLU A 116 0.78 0.79 -5.38
CA GLU A 116 0.67 1.82 -6.41
C GLU A 116 0.41 3.17 -5.76
N ILE A 117 1.27 4.15 -6.03
CA ILE A 117 1.11 5.51 -5.50
C ILE A 117 1.15 6.52 -6.64
N VAL A 118 0.15 7.40 -6.70
CA VAL A 118 0.12 8.53 -7.62
C VAL A 118 0.15 9.81 -6.79
N VAL A 119 1.20 10.60 -6.96
CA VAL A 119 1.35 11.90 -6.28
C VAL A 119 1.23 12.99 -7.32
N LYS A 120 0.09 13.67 -7.35
CA LYS A 120 -0.21 14.73 -8.32
C LYS A 120 0.59 16.00 -8.02
N ARG A 121 0.46 16.99 -8.92
CA ARG A 121 1.27 18.21 -8.93
C ARG A 121 1.35 18.87 -7.55
N GLY A 122 2.56 19.16 -7.09
CA GLY A 122 2.80 19.79 -5.78
C GLY A 122 2.46 18.93 -4.55
N GLY A 123 1.88 17.74 -4.75
CA GLY A 123 1.53 16.83 -3.66
C GLY A 123 2.76 16.19 -3.03
N ARG A 124 2.61 15.71 -1.79
CA ARG A 124 3.67 15.02 -1.06
C ARG A 124 3.15 13.77 -0.36
N CYS A 125 3.78 12.64 -0.64
CA CYS A 125 3.51 11.38 0.03
C CYS A 125 4.76 10.89 0.75
N ARG A 126 4.62 10.58 2.03
CA ARG A 126 5.60 9.79 2.77
C ARG A 126 5.01 8.41 3.06
N TYR A 127 5.65 7.38 2.54
CA TYR A 127 5.30 5.99 2.80
C TYR A 127 6.37 5.38 3.70
N THR A 128 5.98 5.02 4.91
CA THR A 128 6.85 4.35 5.87
C THR A 128 6.45 2.90 6.01
N THR A 129 7.38 1.99 5.74
CA THR A 129 7.20 0.55 6.00
C THR A 129 8.12 0.14 7.14
N ILE A 130 7.55 -0.51 8.16
CA ILE A 130 8.31 -1.21 9.20
C ILE A 130 7.83 -2.65 9.22
N GLN A 131 8.71 -3.57 8.81
CA GLN A 131 8.41 -4.99 8.74
C GLN A 131 9.37 -5.78 9.62
N ASN A 132 8.82 -6.71 10.40
CA ASN A 132 9.57 -7.69 11.17
C ASN A 132 8.97 -9.08 10.92
N TRP A 133 9.55 -9.79 9.97
CA TRP A 133 9.09 -11.09 9.52
C TRP A 133 9.81 -12.24 10.23
N SER A 134 9.15 -13.38 10.38
CA SER A 134 9.83 -14.62 10.74
C SER A 134 10.76 -15.09 9.61
N THR A 135 11.79 -15.87 9.94
CA THR A 135 12.88 -16.28 9.01
C THR A 135 12.45 -17.25 7.91
N ASN A 136 11.20 -17.68 7.90
CA ASN A 136 10.55 -18.55 6.91
C ASN A 136 9.65 -17.78 5.92
N VAL A 137 9.61 -16.45 5.98
CA VAL A 137 8.80 -15.63 5.06
C VAL A 137 9.60 -15.23 3.82
N TYR A 138 9.03 -15.44 2.63
CA TYR A 138 9.47 -14.79 1.40
C TYR A 138 8.74 -13.47 1.23
N ASN A 139 9.47 -12.35 1.26
CA ASN A 139 8.95 -11.00 1.14
C ASN A 139 9.22 -10.46 -0.26
N LEU A 140 8.27 -10.65 -1.18
CA LEU A 140 8.42 -10.40 -2.62
C LEU A 140 7.47 -9.29 -3.06
N VAL A 141 7.91 -8.04 -2.93
CA VAL A 141 7.03 -6.87 -3.00
C VAL A 141 7.35 -6.02 -4.22
N THR A 142 6.31 -5.62 -4.96
CA THR A 142 6.43 -4.62 -6.03
C THR A 142 5.80 -3.32 -5.55
N LYS A 143 6.61 -2.28 -5.30
CA LYS A 143 6.10 -0.94 -5.01
C LYS A 143 6.54 -0.01 -6.13
N ARG A 144 5.69 0.95 -6.49
CA ARG A 144 6.06 1.97 -7.47
C ARG A 144 5.19 3.20 -7.26
N ALA A 145 5.80 4.35 -7.42
CA ALA A 145 5.11 5.63 -7.39
C ALA A 145 5.31 6.42 -8.69
N VAL A 146 4.32 7.23 -9.04
CA VAL A 146 4.43 8.29 -10.05
C VAL A 146 4.35 9.63 -9.32
N ALA A 147 5.43 10.40 -9.37
CA ALA A 147 5.48 11.77 -8.87
C ALA A 147 5.36 12.74 -10.04
N HIS A 148 4.28 13.52 -10.07
CA HIS A 148 4.04 14.55 -11.08
C HIS A 148 4.84 15.84 -10.80
N GLU A 149 4.64 16.88 -11.59
CA GLU A 149 5.37 18.15 -11.50
C GLU A 149 5.39 18.72 -10.06
N GLY A 150 6.59 18.97 -9.52
CA GLY A 150 6.75 19.51 -8.16
C GLY A 150 6.30 18.57 -7.03
N ALA A 151 5.88 17.34 -7.34
CA ALA A 151 5.46 16.36 -6.35
C ALA A 151 6.67 15.71 -5.66
N THR A 152 6.47 15.26 -4.43
CA THR A 152 7.49 14.56 -3.64
C THR A 152 6.99 13.21 -3.15
N MET A 153 7.72 12.14 -3.50
CA MET A 153 7.51 10.80 -2.96
C MET A 153 8.69 10.43 -2.05
N GLU A 154 8.42 10.09 -0.79
CA GLU A 154 9.40 9.66 0.19
C GLU A 154 9.13 8.21 0.62
N TRP A 155 10.06 7.31 0.33
CA TRP A 155 10.06 5.96 0.86
C TRP A 155 10.95 5.88 2.10
N VAL A 156 10.39 5.43 3.22
CA VAL A 156 11.12 5.18 4.46
C VAL A 156 10.92 3.72 4.83
N ASP A 157 11.98 2.92 4.80
CA ASP A 157 11.82 1.47 4.83
C ASP A 157 12.74 0.79 5.86
N GLY A 158 12.13 0.06 6.80
CA GLY A 158 12.79 -0.78 7.77
C GLY A 158 12.40 -2.24 7.57
N ASN A 159 13.33 -3.04 7.01
CA ASN A 159 13.14 -4.47 6.75
C ASN A 159 13.95 -5.31 7.73
N LEU A 160 13.25 -6.10 8.56
CA LEU A 160 13.86 -6.99 9.54
C LEU A 160 13.31 -8.41 9.36
N GLY A 161 14.19 -9.41 9.51
CA GLY A 161 13.83 -10.82 9.36
C GLY A 161 13.68 -11.27 7.90
N SER A 162 12.72 -12.18 7.64
CA SER A 162 12.49 -12.88 6.36
C SER A 162 13.55 -13.92 5.98
N LYS A 163 13.15 -14.88 5.14
CA LYS A 163 14.05 -15.83 4.47
C LYS A 163 14.75 -15.17 3.29
N VAL A 164 13.96 -14.47 2.48
CA VAL A 164 14.39 -13.73 1.30
C VAL A 164 13.51 -12.49 1.20
N THR A 165 14.14 -11.32 1.00
CA THR A 165 13.45 -10.08 0.65
C THR A 165 13.88 -9.65 -0.76
N MET A 166 12.90 -9.44 -1.63
CA MET A 166 13.05 -8.79 -2.93
C MET A 166 12.02 -7.67 -3.01
N LYS A 167 12.49 -6.43 -2.83
CA LYS A 167 11.64 -5.24 -2.84
C LYS A 167 12.36 -4.10 -3.54
N TYR A 168 11.67 -3.50 -4.50
CA TYR A 168 12.20 -2.41 -5.33
C TYR A 168 11.11 -1.33 -5.42
N PRO A 169 11.12 -0.32 -4.53
CA PRO A 169 10.16 0.78 -4.55
C PRO A 169 10.45 1.84 -5.62
#